data_AF-A0A6G1EIY1-F1
#
_entry.id   AF-A0A6G1EIY1-F1
#
_cell.length_a   1.000
_cell.length_b   1.000
_cell.length_c   1.000
_cell.angle_alpha   90.00
_cell.angle_beta   90.00
_cell.angle_gamma   90.00
#
_symmetry.space_group_name_H-M   'P 1'
#
loop_
_entity.id
_entity.type
_entity.pdbx_description
1 polymer ?
#
loop_
_entity_poly.entity_id
_entity_poly.type
_entity_poly.pdbx_seq_one_letter_code
_entity_poly.pdbx_strand_id
1 'polypeptide(L)'
;MALPVRDDVLTDILRRLPPWSLAVAWCICNTWRFLVDDRALLRPRILPHSVHGVVINYIDHRRPHLFSRPRSSSSSVATGGEIDGNLSSVPSYRMNWHVMDHCDGTLLCDIGWGDRLCVCNPATRWWATLAWCSEAMGFVAREYLAFDPATSSHYEVFLIPALSEI
;
A
#
# COMPACT_ATOMS: atom_id res chain seq x y z
N MET A 1 -23.78 41.40 -5.35
CA MET A 1 -23.28 40.60 -6.49
C MET A 1 -21.86 40.17 -6.14
N ALA A 2 -21.64 38.87 -5.87
CA ALA A 2 -20.29 38.35 -5.69
C ALA A 2 -19.72 38.00 -7.06
N LEU A 3 -18.57 38.60 -7.42
CA LEU A 3 -17.85 38.26 -8.64
C LEU A 3 -17.33 36.81 -8.52
N PRO A 4 -17.45 35.98 -9.57
CA PRO A 4 -16.89 34.65 -9.55
C PRO A 4 -15.37 34.74 -9.35
N VAL A 5 -14.88 34.16 -8.26
CA VAL A 5 -13.44 34.02 -8.02
C VAL A 5 -12.90 33.15 -9.15
N ARG A 6 -11.85 33.62 -9.81
CA ARG A 6 -11.21 32.88 -10.89
C ARG A 6 -10.48 31.65 -10.33
N ASP A 7 -10.51 30.55 -11.09
CA ASP A 7 -9.96 29.25 -10.68
C ASP A 7 -8.46 29.29 -10.35
N ASP A 8 -7.71 30.21 -10.97
CA ASP A 8 -6.29 30.46 -10.69
C ASP A 8 -6.05 30.98 -9.26
N VAL A 9 -6.85 31.95 -8.81
CA VAL A 9 -6.78 32.51 -7.46
C VAL A 9 -7.18 31.46 -6.40
N LEU A 10 -8.23 30.69 -6.69
CA LEU A 10 -8.68 29.59 -5.83
C LEU A 10 -7.60 28.52 -5.66
N THR A 11 -6.91 28.17 -6.75
CA THR A 11 -5.81 27.21 -6.75
C THR A 11 -4.65 27.69 -5.86
N ASP A 12 -4.29 28.98 -5.94
CA ASP A 12 -3.21 29.54 -5.12
C ASP A 12 -3.55 29.63 -3.63
N ILE A 13 -4.83 29.80 -3.29
CA ILE A 13 -5.31 29.70 -1.90
C ILE A 13 -5.20 28.25 -1.42
N LEU A 14 -5.71 27.30 -2.21
CA LEU A 14 -5.67 25.87 -1.90
C LEU A 14 -4.24 25.37 -1.66
N ARG A 15 -3.28 25.78 -2.50
CA ARG A 15 -1.85 25.43 -2.34
C ARG A 15 -1.24 25.81 -1.00
N ARG A 16 -1.81 26.80 -0.31
CA ARG A 16 -1.30 27.29 0.99
C ARG A 16 -1.93 26.56 2.18
N LEU A 17 -2.93 25.71 1.93
CA LEU A 17 -3.63 24.98 2.98
C LEU A 17 -2.85 23.72 3.37
N PRO A 18 -2.97 23.30 4.64
CA PRO A 18 -2.41 22.01 5.06
C PRO A 18 -3.15 20.84 4.37
N PRO A 19 -2.49 19.69 4.22
CA PRO A 19 -3.01 18.44 3.65
C PRO A 19 -4.46 18.09 4.03
N TRP A 20 -4.81 18.18 5.31
CA TRP A 20 -6.13 17.81 5.82
C TRP A 20 -7.22 18.78 5.35
N SER A 21 -6.93 20.09 5.27
CA SER A 21 -7.88 21.09 4.79
C SER A 21 -8.11 20.96 3.29
N LEU A 22 -7.07 20.59 2.53
CA LEU A 22 -7.20 20.23 1.12
C LEU A 22 -8.11 19.00 0.94
N ALA A 23 -7.99 17.98 1.80
CA ALA A 23 -8.85 16.79 1.76
C ALA A 23 -10.31 17.11 2.10
N VAL A 24 -10.55 18.02 3.04
CA VAL A 24 -11.89 18.54 3.31
C VAL A 24 -12.43 19.27 2.07
N ALA A 25 -11.64 20.16 1.45
CA ALA A 25 -12.04 20.90 0.25
C ALA A 25 -12.39 19.96 -0.92
N TRP A 26 -11.65 18.87 -1.09
CA TRP A 26 -11.91 17.82 -2.07
C TRP A 26 -13.28 17.14 -1.89
N CYS A 27 -13.82 17.12 -0.66
CA CYS A 27 -15.12 16.54 -0.34
C CYS A 27 -16.30 17.52 -0.50
N ILE A 28 -16.07 18.83 -0.66
CA ILE A 28 -17.13 19.85 -0.65
C ILE A 28 -17.95 19.82 -1.94
N CYS A 29 -17.31 19.97 -3.11
CA CYS A 29 -18.01 19.89 -4.40
C CYS A 29 -17.08 19.52 -5.57
N ASN A 30 -17.67 19.21 -6.73
CA ASN A 30 -16.93 18.76 -7.92
C ASN A 30 -15.91 19.78 -8.44
N THR A 31 -16.16 21.09 -8.31
CA THR A 31 -15.22 22.13 -8.74
C THR A 31 -13.94 22.12 -7.90
N TRP A 32 -14.08 22.02 -6.57
CA TRP A 32 -12.93 21.98 -5.66
C TRP A 32 -12.15 20.66 -5.81
N ARG A 33 -12.86 19.54 -5.97
CA ARG A 33 -12.27 18.24 -6.33
C ARG A 33 -11.44 18.35 -7.61
N PHE A 34 -12.01 18.90 -8.68
CA PHE A 34 -11.32 19.06 -9.95
C PHE A 34 -10.06 19.93 -9.84
N LEU A 35 -10.11 21.06 -9.13
CA LEU A 35 -8.93 21.93 -8.95
C LEU A 35 -7.81 21.26 -8.15
N VAL A 36 -8.18 20.47 -7.13
CA VAL A 36 -7.23 19.72 -6.32
C VAL A 36 -6.60 18.57 -7.13
N ASP A 37 -7.40 17.89 -7.96
CA ASP A 37 -6.95 16.76 -8.80
C ASP A 37 -6.12 17.23 -10.01
N ASP A 38 -6.58 18.23 -10.78
CA ASP A 38 -5.92 18.80 -11.98
C ASP A 38 -4.50 19.28 -11.68
N ARG A 39 -4.30 19.79 -10.45
CA ARG A 39 -3.02 20.35 -10.00
C ARG A 39 -2.27 19.46 -9.02
N ALA A 40 -2.75 18.24 -8.78
CA ALA A 40 -2.18 17.27 -7.85
C ALA A 40 -1.85 17.86 -6.46
N LEU A 41 -2.70 18.77 -5.96
CA LEU A 41 -2.48 19.51 -4.71
C LEU A 41 -2.56 18.59 -3.50
N LEU A 42 -3.43 17.59 -3.57
CA LEU A 42 -3.37 16.43 -2.71
C LEU A 42 -2.52 15.39 -3.44
N ARG A 43 -1.33 15.07 -2.91
CA ARG A 43 -0.74 13.76 -3.24
C ARG A 43 -1.81 12.70 -2.91
N PRO A 44 -1.95 11.63 -3.71
CA PRO A 44 -2.97 10.58 -3.55
C PRO A 44 -3.09 9.98 -2.13
N ARG A 45 -2.08 10.23 -1.28
CA ARG A 45 -1.88 9.74 0.08
C ARG A 45 -2.88 10.21 1.13
N ILE A 46 -3.56 11.32 0.93
CA ILE A 46 -4.43 11.90 1.97
C ILE A 46 -5.89 11.44 1.81
N LEU A 47 -6.27 11.06 0.59
CA LEU A 47 -7.52 10.36 0.37
C LEU A 47 -7.29 8.89 0.74
N PRO A 48 -8.19 8.26 1.51
CA PRO A 48 -8.13 6.82 1.69
C PRO A 48 -8.17 6.21 0.30
N HIS A 49 -7.04 5.63 -0.14
CA HIS A 49 -7.01 4.80 -1.32
C HIS A 49 -8.16 3.80 -1.15
N SER A 50 -8.99 3.65 -2.18
CA SER A 50 -10.07 2.66 -2.15
C SER A 50 -9.46 1.34 -1.68
N VAL A 51 -9.85 0.88 -0.49
CA VAL A 51 -9.32 -0.37 0.08
C VAL A 51 -9.71 -1.48 -0.87
N HIS A 52 -8.72 -2.07 -1.54
CA HIS A 52 -9.00 -3.09 -2.54
C HIS A 52 -9.40 -4.42 -1.89
N GLY A 53 -8.87 -4.70 -0.70
CA GLY A 53 -9.15 -5.92 0.04
C GLY A 53 -8.42 -5.99 1.37
N VAL A 54 -8.59 -7.12 2.05
CA VAL A 54 -7.98 -7.44 3.33
C VAL A 54 -7.18 -8.72 3.18
N VAL A 55 -5.94 -8.73 3.67
CA VAL A 55 -5.10 -9.94 3.76
C VAL A 55 -5.29 -10.57 5.14
N ILE A 56 -5.52 -11.88 5.17
CA ILE A 56 -5.72 -12.64 6.41
C ILE A 56 -4.66 -13.73 6.51
N ASN A 57 -3.89 -13.71 7.60
CA ASN A 57 -3.06 -14.83 8.04
C ASN A 57 -3.90 -15.78 8.89
N TYR A 58 -3.75 -17.08 8.64
CA TYR A 58 -4.45 -18.13 9.38
C TYR A 58 -3.46 -18.90 10.24
N ILE A 59 -3.89 -19.32 11.42
CA ILE A 59 -3.09 -20.19 12.31
C ILE A 59 -2.95 -21.59 11.70
N ASP A 60 -4.02 -22.12 11.09
CA ASP A 60 -4.08 -23.50 10.61
C ASP A 60 -4.00 -23.64 9.09
N HIS A 61 -3.69 -22.57 8.35
CA HIS A 61 -3.48 -22.67 6.90
C HIS A 61 -2.05 -22.34 6.53
N ARG A 62 -1.57 -23.02 5.50
CA ARG A 62 -0.20 -22.87 5.00
C ARG A 62 0.07 -21.53 4.31
N ARG A 63 -0.96 -20.73 4.04
CA ARG A 63 -0.83 -19.48 3.30
C ARG A 63 -1.92 -18.48 3.66
N PRO A 64 -1.66 -17.17 3.49
CA PRO A 64 -2.66 -16.13 3.61
C PRO A 64 -3.59 -16.06 2.39
N HIS A 65 -4.70 -15.35 2.55
CA HIS A 65 -5.65 -15.05 1.49
C HIS A 65 -5.93 -13.55 1.42
N LEU A 66 -6.05 -13.00 0.21
CA LEU A 66 -6.47 -11.62 -0.04
C LEU A 66 -7.95 -11.62 -0.46
N PHE A 67 -8.81 -11.09 0.40
CA PHE A 67 -10.22 -10.92 0.13
C PHE A 67 -10.46 -9.52 -0.43
N SER A 68 -10.74 -9.43 -1.73
CA SER A 68 -11.06 -8.19 -2.41
C SER A 68 -12.53 -8.12 -2.80
N ARG A 69 -13.04 -6.89 -2.98
CA ARG A 69 -14.42 -6.70 -3.45
C ARG A 69 -14.48 -7.10 -4.93
N PRO A 70 -15.45 -7.94 -5.37
CA PRO A 70 -15.66 -8.22 -6.77
C PRO A 70 -15.83 -6.89 -7.54
N ARG A 71 -15.10 -6.70 -8.63
CA ARG A 71 -15.35 -5.56 -9.52
C ARG A 71 -16.72 -5.77 -10.14
N SER A 72 -17.67 -4.85 -9.91
CA SER A 72 -18.92 -4.83 -10.67
C SER A 72 -18.58 -4.77 -12.16
N SER A 73 -19.11 -5.70 -12.94
CA SER A 73 -18.86 -5.90 -14.37
C SER A 73 -19.31 -4.74 -15.28
N SER A 74 -19.70 -3.60 -14.72
CA SER A 74 -20.26 -2.46 -15.45
C SER A 74 -19.24 -1.41 -15.89
N SER A 75 -17.95 -1.54 -15.57
CA SER A 75 -16.91 -0.64 -16.11
C SER A 75 -15.86 -1.44 -16.90
N SER A 76 -16.09 -1.58 -18.20
CA SER A 76 -15.24 -2.28 -19.17
C SER A 76 -13.97 -1.51 -19.57
N VAL A 77 -13.38 -0.71 -18.66
CA VAL A 77 -12.06 -0.13 -18.88
C VAL A 77 -11.06 -0.93 -18.06
N ALA A 78 -10.62 -2.04 -18.63
CA ALA A 78 -9.58 -2.89 -18.09
C ALA A 78 -8.20 -2.22 -18.30
N THR A 79 -7.86 -1.24 -17.47
CA THR A 79 -6.51 -0.65 -17.43
C THR A 79 -5.65 -1.18 -16.28
N GLY A 80 -6.16 -2.11 -15.47
CA GLY A 80 -5.39 -2.78 -14.43
C GLY A 80 -5.68 -4.27 -14.43
N GLY A 81 -4.63 -5.09 -14.50
CA GLY A 81 -4.73 -6.55 -14.43
C GLY A 81 -5.47 -7.02 -13.17
N GLU A 82 -6.03 -8.24 -13.24
CA GLU A 82 -6.71 -8.86 -12.11
C GLU A 82 -5.72 -9.07 -10.95
N ILE A 83 -6.06 -8.52 -9.77
CA ILE A 83 -5.27 -8.64 -8.56
C ILE A 83 -5.24 -10.11 -8.13
N ASP A 84 -4.04 -10.61 -7.82
CA ASP A 84 -3.84 -12.00 -7.41
C ASP A 84 -4.36 -12.25 -5.98
N GLY A 85 -5.68 -12.43 -5.85
CA GLY A 85 -6.34 -12.65 -4.56
C GLY A 85 -5.91 -13.94 -3.83
N ASN A 86 -5.42 -14.92 -4.59
CA ASN A 86 -4.89 -16.17 -4.03
C ASN A 86 -3.39 -16.10 -3.70
N LEU A 87 -2.74 -14.97 -3.98
CA LEU A 87 -1.30 -14.76 -3.81
C LEU A 87 -0.48 -15.91 -4.42
N SER A 88 -0.95 -16.42 -5.54
CA SER A 88 -0.40 -17.57 -6.27
C SER A 88 0.90 -17.26 -7.00
N SER A 89 1.18 -15.98 -7.23
CA SER A 89 2.38 -15.49 -7.91
C SER A 89 3.62 -15.61 -7.04
N VAL A 90 3.46 -15.69 -5.71
CA VAL A 90 4.57 -15.89 -4.77
C VAL A 90 5.04 -17.35 -4.84
N PRO A 91 6.33 -17.64 -5.10
CA PRO A 91 6.85 -18.99 -5.23
C PRO A 91 7.08 -19.59 -3.85
N SER A 92 5.97 -19.88 -3.20
CA SER A 92 5.91 -20.56 -1.91
C SER A 92 4.78 -21.58 -1.90
N TYR A 93 4.28 -21.98 -3.07
CA TYR A 93 3.14 -22.89 -3.22
C TYR A 93 3.31 -24.26 -2.53
N ARG A 94 4.52 -24.61 -2.09
CA ARG A 94 4.84 -25.84 -1.33
C ARG A 94 5.16 -25.61 0.14
N MET A 95 5.39 -24.38 0.59
CA MET A 95 5.87 -24.05 1.95
C MET A 95 4.84 -23.24 2.73
N ASN A 96 4.87 -23.35 4.05
CA ASN A 96 4.08 -22.49 4.93
C ASN A 96 4.61 -21.07 4.83
N TRP A 97 3.74 -20.08 4.69
CA TRP A 97 4.14 -18.68 4.69
C TRP A 97 3.03 -17.78 5.21
N HIS A 98 3.40 -16.59 5.68
CA HIS A 98 2.47 -15.59 6.20
C HIS A 98 2.97 -14.17 5.93
N VAL A 99 2.05 -13.20 5.90
CA VAL A 99 2.40 -11.77 5.76
C VAL A 99 2.81 -11.21 7.12
N MET A 100 3.98 -10.59 7.18
CA MET A 100 4.51 -9.96 8.38
C MET A 100 4.14 -8.48 8.46
N ASP A 101 4.22 -7.79 7.32
CA ASP A 101 3.98 -6.36 7.22
C ASP A 101 3.50 -5.98 5.81
N HIS A 102 3.00 -4.75 5.66
CA HIS A 102 2.53 -4.23 4.37
C HIS A 102 2.78 -2.72 4.28
N CYS A 103 3.11 -2.25 3.07
CA CYS A 103 3.29 -0.84 2.78
C CYS A 103 2.85 -0.54 1.34
N ASP A 104 1.89 0.37 1.18
CA ASP A 104 1.36 0.83 -0.11
C ASP A 104 1.02 -0.29 -1.11
N GLY A 105 0.32 -1.33 -0.63
CA GLY A 105 -0.08 -2.50 -1.41
C GLY A 105 1.03 -3.52 -1.67
N THR A 106 2.24 -3.28 -1.18
CA THR A 106 3.35 -4.24 -1.18
C THR A 106 3.34 -5.00 0.14
N LEU A 107 3.59 -6.31 0.08
CA LEU A 107 3.56 -7.22 1.23
C LEU A 107 4.96 -7.74 1.52
N LEU A 108 5.32 -7.78 2.80
CA LEU A 108 6.47 -8.50 3.31
C LEU A 108 6.00 -9.83 3.88
N CYS A 109 6.62 -10.92 3.44
CA CYS A 109 6.20 -12.27 3.79
C CYS A 109 7.37 -13.10 4.32
N ASP A 110 7.10 -13.91 5.34
CA ASP A 110 7.99 -14.96 5.82
C ASP A 110 7.57 -16.30 5.23
N ILE A 111 8.52 -17.00 4.61
CA ILE A 111 8.38 -18.29 3.97
C ILE A 111 9.19 -19.33 4.75
N GLY A 112 8.55 -20.45 5.08
CA GLY A 112 9.21 -21.59 5.70
C GLY A 112 9.46 -21.43 7.20
N TRP A 113 8.75 -20.51 7.88
CA TRP A 113 8.94 -20.17 9.30
C TRP A 113 10.36 -19.65 9.61
N GLY A 114 10.78 -18.62 8.88
CA GLY A 114 12.08 -17.98 9.04
C GLY A 114 13.19 -18.51 8.12
N ASP A 115 12.86 -19.30 7.09
CA ASP A 115 13.86 -19.73 6.09
C ASP A 115 14.20 -18.57 5.15
N ARG A 116 13.17 -17.86 4.67
CA ARG A 116 13.32 -16.82 3.63
C ARG A 116 12.28 -15.73 3.80
N LEU A 117 12.71 -14.49 3.56
CA LEU A 117 11.79 -13.37 3.37
C LEU A 117 11.54 -13.14 1.89
N CYS A 118 10.32 -12.74 1.56
CA CYS A 118 10.01 -12.22 0.24
C CYS A 118 9.17 -10.95 0.32
N VAL A 119 9.35 -10.11 -0.69
CA VAL A 119 8.50 -8.95 -0.94
C VAL A 119 7.66 -9.26 -2.17
N CYS A 120 6.36 -9.01 -2.11
CA CYS A 120 5.48 -9.20 -3.26
C CYS A 120 4.44 -8.09 -3.39
N ASN A 121 4.02 -7.85 -4.63
CA ASN A 121 2.95 -6.92 -4.94
C ASN A 121 1.82 -7.68 -5.67
N PRO A 122 0.67 -7.93 -5.00
CA PRO A 122 -0.44 -8.68 -5.58
C PRO A 122 -1.07 -8.01 -6.81
N ALA A 123 -0.92 -6.68 -6.94
CA ALA A 123 -1.48 -5.93 -8.05
C ALA A 123 -0.62 -6.05 -9.32
N THR A 124 0.70 -6.08 -9.16
CA THR A 124 1.63 -6.26 -10.29
C THR A 124 2.04 -7.72 -10.53
N ARG A 125 1.65 -8.63 -9.62
CA ARG A 125 2.05 -10.05 -9.61
C ARG A 125 3.57 -10.26 -9.58
N TRP A 126 4.29 -9.25 -9.12
CA TRP A 126 5.74 -9.28 -8.97
C TRP A 126 6.11 -9.72 -7.55
N TRP A 127 7.26 -10.38 -7.43
CA TRP A 127 7.84 -10.77 -6.16
C TRP A 127 9.37 -10.83 -6.27
N ALA A 128 10.04 -10.72 -5.13
CA ALA A 128 11.46 -10.98 -4.99
C ALA A 128 11.77 -11.60 -3.62
N THR A 129 12.69 -12.56 -3.60
CA THR A 129 13.26 -13.09 -2.35
C THR A 129 14.34 -12.14 -1.84
N LEU A 130 14.33 -11.86 -0.54
CA LEU A 130 15.37 -11.10 0.12
C LEU A 130 16.51 -12.03 0.51
N ALA A 131 17.74 -11.55 0.38
CA ALA A 131 18.89 -12.24 0.93
C ALA A 131 18.82 -12.18 2.46
N TRP A 132 18.47 -13.29 3.09
CA TRP A 132 18.39 -13.39 4.56
C TRP A 132 19.81 -13.32 5.15
N CYS A 133 20.04 -12.39 6.08
CA CYS A 133 21.26 -12.35 6.88
C CYS A 133 21.01 -13.03 8.23
N SER A 134 21.40 -14.30 8.35
CA SER A 134 21.21 -15.11 9.57
C SER A 134 22.16 -14.70 10.70
N GLU A 135 23.24 -13.98 10.36
CA GLU A 135 24.33 -13.68 11.29
C GLU A 135 24.06 -12.48 12.21
N ALA A 136 22.99 -11.73 11.97
CA ALA A 136 22.62 -10.59 12.79
C ALA A 136 21.61 -11.00 13.87
N MET A 137 22.12 -11.12 15.10
CA MET A 137 21.42 -10.88 16.37
C MET A 137 20.92 -12.10 17.14
N GLY A 138 21.58 -12.37 18.27
CA GLY A 138 21.02 -13.08 19.42
C GLY A 138 19.90 -12.30 20.13
N PHE A 139 19.13 -11.51 19.39
CA PHE A 139 17.96 -10.75 19.83
C PHE A 139 16.81 -11.04 18.88
N VAL A 140 15.60 -11.17 19.41
CA VAL A 140 14.38 -11.26 18.59
C VAL A 140 14.19 -9.90 17.90
N ALA A 141 14.46 -9.80 16.61
CA ALA A 141 14.18 -8.61 15.81
C ALA A 141 12.96 -8.87 14.92
N ARG A 142 12.21 -7.80 14.58
CA ARG A 142 11.11 -7.85 13.62
C ARG A 142 11.46 -7.01 12.40
N GLU A 143 11.17 -7.57 11.23
CA GLU A 143 11.31 -6.94 9.93
C GLU A 143 10.09 -6.10 9.59
N TYR A 144 10.33 -4.92 9.03
CA TYR A 144 9.30 -4.00 8.60
C TYR A 144 9.60 -3.47 7.21
N LEU A 145 8.56 -3.17 6.45
CA LEU A 145 8.63 -2.70 5.07
C LEU A 145 8.39 -1.21 4.99
N ALA A 146 9.35 -0.46 4.46
CA ALA A 146 9.18 0.92 4.04
C ALA A 146 9.18 1.00 2.52
N PHE A 147 8.10 1.49 1.94
CA PHE A 147 8.02 1.70 0.50
C PHE A 147 7.18 2.92 0.15
N ASP A 148 7.73 3.75 -0.74
CA ASP A 148 7.07 4.93 -1.28
C ASP A 148 7.26 4.96 -2.80
N PRO A 149 6.31 4.42 -3.59
CA PRO A 149 6.40 4.41 -5.05
C PRO A 149 6.32 5.82 -5.65
N ALA A 150 5.89 6.83 -4.89
CA ALA A 150 5.86 8.23 -5.35
C ALA A 150 7.22 8.94 -5.16
N THR A 151 8.19 8.33 -4.48
CA THR A 151 9.54 8.87 -4.31
C THR A 151 10.64 7.96 -4.82
N SER A 152 10.46 6.64 -4.78
CA SER A 152 11.48 5.65 -5.14
C SER A 152 10.86 4.38 -5.73
N SER A 153 11.53 3.78 -6.71
CA SER A 153 11.20 2.42 -7.18
C SER A 153 11.76 1.32 -6.27
N HIS A 154 12.57 1.69 -5.27
CA HIS A 154 13.19 0.77 -4.34
C HIS A 154 12.41 0.74 -3.02
N TYR A 155 12.20 -0.47 -2.50
CA TYR A 155 11.72 -0.70 -1.15
C TYR A 155 12.90 -0.90 -0.21
N GLU A 156 12.67 -0.61 1.06
CA GLU A 156 13.62 -0.86 2.15
C GLU A 156 12.98 -1.79 3.18
N VAL A 157 13.75 -2.76 3.65
CA VAL A 157 13.35 -3.63 4.77
C VAL A 157 14.31 -3.39 5.91
N PHE A 158 13.77 -3.02 7.07
CA PHE A 158 14.54 -2.68 8.24
C PHE A 158 14.17 -3.57 9.42
N LEU A 159 15.17 -3.80 10.28
CA LEU A 159 15.03 -4.61 11.48
C LEU A 159 14.84 -3.69 12.69
N ILE A 160 13.76 -3.88 13.43
CA ILE A 160 13.57 -3.25 14.73
C ILE A 160 13.74 -4.33 15.81
N PRO A 161 14.66 -4.14 16.79
CA PRO A 161 14.78 -5.04 17.93
C PRO A 161 13.49 -5.10 18.73
N ALA A 162 13.02 -6.30 19.08
CA ALA A 162 11.97 -6.46 20.08
C ALA A 162 12.59 -6.12 21.44
N LEU A 163 12.27 -4.94 21.96
CA LEU A 163 12.58 -4.62 23.35
C LEU A 163 11.72 -5.55 24.22
N SER A 164 12.34 -6.24 25.16
CA SER A 164 11.60 -7.00 26.17
C SER A 164 10.69 -6.03 26.92
N GLU A 165 9.39 -6.29 26.94
CA GLU A 165 8.47 -5.61 27.85
C GLU A 165 8.93 -5.94 29.28
N ILE A 166 9.29 -4.91 30.05
CA ILE A 166 9.75 -4.99 31.44
C ILE A 166 8.53 -5.03 32.37
#